data_AF-A0A9N7JP99-F1
#
_entry.id   AF-A0A9N7JP99-F1
#
_cell.length_a   1.000
_cell.length_b   1.000
_cell.length_c   1.000
_cell.angle_alpha   90.00
_cell.angle_beta   90.00
_cell.angle_gamma   90.00
#
_symmetry.space_group_name_H-M   'P 1'
#
loop_
_entity.id
_entity.type
_entity.pdbx_description
1 polymer ?
#
loop_
_entity_poly.entity_id
_entity_poly.type
_entity_poly.pdbx_seq_one_letter_code
_entity_poly.pdbx_strand_id
1 'polypeptide(L)'
;MHIIEKIKAKKKGFVIIESLGVLLIVLFFSLILNKIIINNIKKSNVYYIAEDIKTLTLNEEKLLMEAIIFVNKEDEVKIKIKEKILNENNNIQGEDFKFIIKYSQNKNLSLVLTRDKTYIEEVKSSNKRRIGIETKLKESNEIEFIMLTPKYYETKFF
;
A
#
# COMPACT_ATOMS: atom_id res chain seq x y z
N MET A 1 72.34 2.71 -29.42
CA MET A 1 71.13 1.85 -29.39
C MET A 1 70.45 1.82 -28.01
N HIS A 2 71.17 1.60 -26.91
CA HIS A 2 70.62 1.55 -25.53
C HIS A 2 69.87 2.79 -25.02
N ILE A 3 70.22 4.01 -25.46
CA ILE A 3 69.57 5.25 -24.99
C ILE A 3 68.14 5.37 -25.57
N ILE A 4 67.95 4.97 -26.83
CA ILE A 4 66.65 5.02 -27.51
C ILE A 4 65.67 4.02 -26.89
N GLU A 5 66.16 2.84 -26.48
CA GLU A 5 65.34 1.85 -25.77
C GLU A 5 64.92 2.33 -24.38
N LYS A 6 65.82 2.97 -23.61
CA LYS A 6 65.47 3.59 -22.32
C LYS A 6 64.40 4.70 -22.46
N ILE A 7 64.45 5.49 -23.52
CA ILE A 7 63.45 6.55 -23.78
C ILE A 7 62.09 5.93 -24.17
N LYS A 8 62.07 4.90 -25.02
CA LYS A 8 60.83 4.17 -25.36
C LYS A 8 60.22 3.48 -24.14
N ALA A 9 61.03 2.91 -23.25
CA ALA A 9 60.57 2.30 -22.00
C ALA A 9 59.96 3.33 -21.03
N LYS A 10 60.55 4.53 -20.89
CA LYS A 10 59.96 5.63 -20.10
C LYS A 10 58.60 6.09 -20.63
N LYS A 11 58.43 6.19 -21.95
CA LYS A 11 57.14 6.54 -22.58
C LYS A 11 56.06 5.48 -22.33
N LYS A 12 56.42 4.18 -22.38
CA LYS A 12 55.50 3.09 -22.02
C LYS A 12 55.03 3.18 -20.57
N GLY A 13 55.93 3.49 -19.63
CA GLY A 13 55.56 3.68 -18.22
C GLY A 13 54.57 4.82 -18.00
N PHE A 14 54.73 5.92 -18.72
CA PHE A 14 53.80 7.06 -18.67
C PHE A 14 52.41 6.69 -19.19
N VAL A 15 52.35 6.00 -20.34
CA VAL A 15 51.09 5.52 -20.93
C VAL A 15 50.38 4.52 -19.99
N ILE A 16 51.13 3.67 -19.29
CA ILE A 16 50.56 2.73 -18.30
C ILE A 16 49.94 3.51 -17.14
N ILE A 17 50.59 4.56 -16.63
CA ILE A 17 50.05 5.39 -15.55
C ILE A 17 48.79 6.15 -15.99
N GLU A 18 48.80 6.75 -17.18
CA GLU A 18 47.61 7.42 -17.73
C GLU A 18 46.44 6.46 -17.90
N SER A 19 46.71 5.25 -18.42
CA SER A 19 45.70 4.19 -18.56
C SER A 19 45.14 3.76 -17.21
N LEU A 20 45.99 3.68 -16.17
CA LEU A 20 45.58 3.37 -14.80
C LEU A 20 44.69 4.47 -14.22
N GLY A 21 45.04 5.74 -14.49
CA GLY A 21 44.24 6.90 -14.08
C GLY A 21 42.85 6.89 -14.71
N VAL A 22 42.77 6.63 -16.02
CA VAL A 22 41.49 6.49 -16.73
C VAL A 22 40.67 5.34 -16.14
N LEU A 23 41.29 4.19 -15.87
CA LEU A 23 40.61 3.03 -15.27
C LEU A 23 40.03 3.36 -13.89
N LEU A 24 40.77 4.07 -13.04
CA LEU A 24 40.31 4.48 -11.71
C LEU A 24 39.12 5.45 -11.79
N ILE A 25 39.14 6.38 -12.75
CA ILE A 25 38.04 7.31 -12.98
C ILE A 25 36.78 6.55 -13.42
N VAL A 26 36.92 5.59 -14.34
CA VAL A 26 35.79 4.76 -14.80
C VAL A 26 35.21 3.92 -13.66
N LEU A 27 36.06 3.32 -12.82
CA LEU A 27 35.61 2.58 -11.64
C LEU A 27 34.85 3.46 -10.65
N PHE A 28 35.35 4.67 -10.40
CA PHE A 28 34.70 5.64 -9.51
C PHE A 28 33.28 6.00 -10.00
N PHE A 29 33.13 6.35 -11.29
CA PHE A 29 31.81 6.64 -11.86
C PHE A 29 30.87 5.43 -11.86
N SER A 30 31.40 4.24 -12.12
CA SER A 30 30.62 2.99 -12.07
C SER A 30 30.03 2.73 -10.68
N LEU A 31 30.83 2.92 -9.62
CA LEU A 31 30.36 2.75 -8.24
C LEU A 31 29.27 3.78 -7.86
N ILE A 32 29.44 5.03 -8.29
CA ILE A 32 28.44 6.10 -8.06
C ILE A 32 27.13 5.76 -8.77
N LEU A 33 27.19 5.42 -10.06
CA LEU A 33 26.02 5.07 -10.86
C LEU A 33 25.30 3.85 -10.26
N ASN A 34 26.04 2.83 -9.84
CA ASN A 34 25.44 1.65 -9.21
C ASN A 34 24.70 2.01 -7.91
N LYS A 35 25.27 2.89 -7.08
CA LYS A 35 24.59 3.40 -5.88
C LYS A 35 23.28 4.14 -6.21
N ILE A 36 23.28 4.95 -7.27
CA ILE A 36 22.09 5.66 -7.74
C ILE A 36 21.03 4.66 -8.22
N ILE A 37 21.42 3.68 -9.04
CA ILE A 37 20.52 2.63 -9.55
C ILE A 37 19.91 1.84 -8.40
N ILE A 38 20.72 1.35 -7.45
CA ILE A 38 20.24 0.61 -6.28
C ILE A 38 19.27 1.47 -5.45
N ASN A 39 19.56 2.76 -5.26
CA ASN A 39 18.68 3.64 -4.51
C ASN A 39 17.35 3.88 -5.24
N ASN A 40 17.38 4.02 -6.55
CA ASN A 40 16.18 4.15 -7.37
C ASN A 40 15.36 2.85 -7.38
N ILE A 41 16.01 1.68 -7.44
CA ILE A 41 15.33 0.38 -7.30
C ILE A 41 14.72 0.27 -5.90
N LYS A 42 15.42 0.66 -4.84
CA LYS A 42 14.86 0.63 -3.47
C LYS A 42 13.66 1.58 -3.34
N LYS A 43 13.75 2.80 -3.86
CA LYS A 43 12.62 3.74 -3.88
C LYS A 43 11.45 3.18 -4.69
N SER A 44 11.71 2.68 -5.90
CA SER A 44 10.74 2.01 -6.76
C SER A 44 10.08 0.85 -6.03
N ASN A 45 10.85 -0.02 -5.37
CA ASN A 45 10.31 -1.09 -4.56
C ASN A 45 9.49 -0.57 -3.39
N VAL A 46 9.83 0.53 -2.73
CA VAL A 46 8.98 1.10 -1.68
C VAL A 46 7.66 1.66 -2.24
N TYR A 47 7.69 2.34 -3.39
CA TYR A 47 6.48 2.82 -4.07
C TYR A 47 5.60 1.66 -4.54
N TYR A 48 6.20 0.65 -5.17
CA TYR A 48 5.48 -0.54 -5.58
C TYR A 48 5.05 -1.38 -4.40
N ILE A 49 5.84 -1.55 -3.33
CA ILE A 49 5.41 -2.23 -2.08
C ILE A 49 4.27 -1.46 -1.40
N ALA A 50 4.20 -0.13 -1.50
CA ALA A 50 3.01 0.60 -1.04
C ALA A 50 1.75 0.27 -1.86
N GLU A 51 1.91 -0.14 -3.13
CA GLU A 51 0.85 -0.72 -3.97
C GLU A 51 0.70 -2.25 -3.78
N ASP A 52 1.78 -2.97 -3.42
CA ASP A 52 1.89 -4.44 -3.33
C ASP A 52 1.60 -4.98 -1.92
N ILE A 53 1.59 -4.13 -0.88
CA ILE A 53 0.90 -4.39 0.40
C ILE A 53 -0.62 -4.31 0.16
N LYS A 54 -1.14 -4.98 -0.89
CA LYS A 54 -2.57 -5.13 -1.24
C LYS A 54 -3.42 -3.97 -0.72
N THR A 55 -3.05 -2.75 -1.03
CA THR A 55 -3.67 -1.56 -0.44
C THR A 55 -5.01 -1.33 -1.13
N LEU A 56 -5.92 -0.62 -0.46
CA LEU A 56 -7.16 -0.21 -1.11
C LEU A 56 -6.79 0.65 -2.32
N THR A 57 -7.48 0.46 -3.45
CA THR A 57 -7.40 1.39 -4.57
C THR A 57 -7.94 2.76 -4.15
N LEU A 58 -7.55 3.83 -4.86
CA LEU A 58 -8.01 5.19 -4.58
C LEU A 58 -9.54 5.32 -4.47
N ASN A 59 -10.30 4.56 -5.27
CA ASN A 59 -11.76 4.57 -5.23
C ASN A 59 -12.30 3.86 -3.98
N GLU A 60 -11.64 2.78 -3.56
CA GLU A 60 -11.99 2.05 -2.34
C GLU A 60 -11.67 2.86 -1.08
N GLU A 61 -10.55 3.59 -1.08
CA GLU A 61 -10.22 4.54 -0.01
C GLU A 61 -11.26 5.66 0.09
N LYS A 62 -11.68 6.24 -1.05
CA LYS A 62 -12.72 7.27 -1.08
C LYS A 62 -14.06 6.74 -0.60
N LEU A 63 -14.47 5.55 -1.04
CA LEU A 63 -15.66 4.88 -0.52
C LEU A 63 -15.56 4.67 1.00
N LEU A 64 -14.41 4.22 1.50
CA LEU A 64 -14.20 3.99 2.94
C LEU A 64 -14.36 5.30 3.73
N MET A 65 -13.81 6.41 3.22
CA MET A 65 -13.98 7.73 3.84
C MET A 65 -15.44 8.19 3.83
N GLU A 66 -16.15 8.06 2.71
CA GLU A 66 -17.59 8.37 2.62
C GLU A 66 -18.40 7.52 3.60
N ALA A 67 -18.10 6.22 3.70
CA ALA A 67 -18.78 5.31 4.60
C ALA A 67 -18.51 5.61 6.08
N ILE A 68 -17.29 5.99 6.47
CA ILE A 68 -16.98 6.41 7.84
C ILE A 68 -17.81 7.64 8.22
N ILE A 69 -17.90 8.63 7.32
CA ILE A 69 -18.71 9.84 7.55
C ILE A 69 -20.18 9.46 7.72
N PHE A 70 -20.72 8.64 6.81
CA PHE A 70 -22.10 8.19 6.86
C PHE A 70 -22.43 7.43 8.14
N VAL A 71 -21.61 6.43 8.50
CA VAL A 71 -21.82 5.59 9.70
C VAL A 71 -21.79 6.41 10.98
N ASN A 72 -20.92 7.42 11.08
CA ASN A 72 -20.84 8.25 12.28
C ASN A 72 -21.90 9.37 12.33
N LYS A 73 -22.55 9.67 11.20
CA LYS A 73 -23.61 10.67 11.10
C LYS A 73 -25.01 10.07 11.32
N GLU A 74 -25.24 8.85 10.85
CA GLU A 74 -26.54 8.17 10.95
C GLU A 74 -26.62 7.35 12.25
N ASP A 75 -27.37 7.84 13.23
CA ASP A 75 -27.44 7.27 14.58
C ASP A 75 -27.89 5.79 14.59
N GLU A 76 -28.88 5.43 13.78
CA GLU A 76 -29.37 4.04 13.69
C GLU A 76 -28.27 3.07 13.24
N VAL A 77 -27.49 3.47 12.23
CA VAL A 77 -26.38 2.67 11.69
C VAL A 77 -25.26 2.58 12.72
N LYS A 78 -24.95 3.69 13.38
CA LYS A 78 -23.93 3.77 14.43
C LYS A 78 -24.26 2.82 15.58
N ILE A 79 -25.51 2.82 16.05
CA ILE A 79 -25.97 1.96 17.15
C ILE A 79 -25.85 0.49 16.77
N LYS A 80 -26.36 0.08 15.60
CA LYS A 80 -26.29 -1.31 15.15
C LYS A 80 -24.87 -1.83 15.01
N ILE A 81 -23.93 -1.01 14.53
CA ILE A 81 -22.52 -1.40 14.45
C ILE A 81 -21.88 -1.43 15.85
N LYS A 82 -22.24 -0.53 16.76
CA LYS A 82 -21.77 -0.56 18.15
C LYS A 82 -22.22 -1.85 18.84
N GLU A 83 -23.50 -2.21 18.71
CA GLU A 83 -24.06 -3.46 19.22
C GLU A 83 -23.33 -4.67 18.64
N LYS A 84 -23.06 -4.68 17.33
CA LYS A 84 -22.24 -5.72 16.69
C LYS A 84 -20.88 -5.88 17.37
N ILE A 85 -20.13 -4.78 17.51
CA ILE A 85 -18.76 -4.81 18.08
C ILE A 85 -18.80 -5.32 19.53
N LEU A 86 -19.80 -4.90 20.31
CA LEU A 86 -19.97 -5.34 21.69
C LEU A 86 -20.39 -6.82 21.78
N ASN A 87 -21.28 -7.28 20.88
CA ASN A 87 -21.77 -8.65 20.86
C ASN A 87 -20.73 -9.64 20.35
N GLU A 88 -19.88 -9.25 19.38
CA GLU A 88 -18.74 -10.07 18.92
C GLU A 88 -17.75 -10.33 20.07
N ASN A 89 -17.49 -9.34 20.93
CA ASN A 89 -16.62 -9.51 22.10
C ASN A 89 -17.23 -10.44 23.17
N ASN A 90 -18.56 -10.49 23.25
CA ASN A 90 -19.28 -11.24 24.29
C ASN A 90 -19.89 -12.56 23.79
N ASN A 91 -19.68 -12.95 22.51
CA ASN A 91 -20.31 -14.11 21.85
C ASN A 91 -21.85 -14.15 21.97
N ILE A 92 -22.50 -12.99 21.98
CA ILE A 92 -23.96 -12.87 22.10
C ILE A 92 -24.59 -12.89 20.70
N GLN A 93 -25.68 -13.64 20.52
CA GLN A 93 -26.45 -13.60 19.28
C GLN A 93 -27.21 -12.26 19.17
N GLY A 94 -26.68 -11.33 18.39
CA GLY A 94 -27.35 -10.05 18.08
C GLY A 94 -28.43 -10.17 16.99
N GLU A 95 -29.16 -9.09 16.78
CA GLU A 95 -30.12 -8.97 15.68
C GLU A 95 -29.43 -8.92 14.31
N ASP A 96 -30.04 -9.55 13.31
CA ASP A 96 -29.54 -9.51 11.95
C ASP A 96 -29.80 -8.14 11.32
N PHE A 97 -28.76 -7.56 10.72
CA PHE A 97 -28.86 -6.32 9.94
C PHE A 97 -27.99 -6.37 8.70
N LYS A 98 -28.36 -5.55 7.71
CA LYS A 98 -27.61 -5.36 6.48
C LYS A 98 -27.75 -3.92 5.97
N PHE A 99 -26.64 -3.20 5.93
CA PHE A 99 -26.53 -1.89 5.30
C PHE A 99 -25.61 -1.96 4.09
N ILE A 100 -25.99 -1.28 3.01
CA ILE A 100 -25.19 -1.19 1.78
C ILE A 100 -24.96 0.29 1.46
N ILE A 101 -23.73 0.73 1.60
CA ILE A 101 -23.31 2.10 1.28
C ILE A 101 -22.66 2.07 -0.10
N LYS A 102 -23.32 2.65 -1.10
CA LYS A 102 -22.80 2.69 -2.48
C LYS A 102 -21.86 3.87 -2.65
N TYR A 103 -20.78 3.67 -3.39
CA TYR A 103 -19.86 4.75 -3.71
C TYR A 103 -20.55 5.77 -4.62
N SER A 104 -20.45 7.06 -4.28
CA SER A 104 -21.12 8.15 -4.97
C SER A 104 -20.80 8.20 -6.48
N GLN A 105 -19.55 7.91 -6.84
CA GLN A 105 -19.04 8.02 -8.22
C GLN A 105 -19.11 6.71 -9.01
N ASN A 106 -19.25 5.56 -8.34
CA ASN A 106 -19.30 4.26 -9.01
C ASN A 106 -20.25 3.30 -8.27
N LYS A 107 -21.42 3.04 -8.86
CA LYS A 107 -22.44 2.16 -8.29
C LYS A 107 -22.02 0.68 -8.21
N ASN A 108 -20.95 0.30 -8.90
CA ASN A 108 -20.40 -1.05 -8.86
C ASN A 108 -19.52 -1.29 -7.64
N LEU A 109 -19.20 -0.24 -6.88
CA LEU A 109 -18.41 -0.32 -5.67
C LEU A 109 -19.28 0.04 -4.46
N SER A 110 -19.30 -0.81 -3.45
CA SER A 110 -20.11 -0.58 -2.25
C SER A 110 -19.47 -1.16 -1.01
N LEU A 111 -19.71 -0.53 0.14
CA LEU A 111 -19.41 -1.10 1.44
C LEU A 111 -20.65 -1.84 1.94
N VAL A 112 -20.49 -3.12 2.25
CA VAL A 112 -21.53 -3.97 2.81
C VAL A 112 -21.22 -4.21 4.28
N LEU A 113 -22.12 -3.73 5.13
CA LEU A 113 -22.09 -3.89 6.58
C LEU A 113 -23.17 -4.90 6.95
N THR A 114 -22.76 -6.07 7.42
CA THR A 114 -23.67 -7.08 7.98
C THR A 114 -23.30 -7.35 9.43
N ARG A 115 -24.20 -8.03 10.13
CA ARG A 115 -23.94 -8.57 11.46
C ARG A 115 -22.61 -9.30 11.54
N ASP A 116 -22.34 -10.25 10.65
CA ASP A 116 -21.14 -11.10 10.79
C ASP A 116 -19.90 -10.50 10.14
N LYS A 117 -20.08 -9.71 9.07
CA LYS A 117 -18.98 -9.31 8.19
C LYS A 117 -19.15 -7.90 7.68
N THR A 118 -18.04 -7.20 7.60
CA THR A 118 -17.95 -5.92 6.92
C THR A 118 -16.96 -6.07 5.77
N TYR A 119 -17.34 -5.65 4.57
CA TYR A 119 -16.48 -5.76 3.40
C TYR A 119 -16.80 -4.73 2.33
N ILE A 120 -15.82 -4.37 1.52
CA ILE A 120 -16.04 -3.67 0.25
C ILE A 120 -16.35 -4.74 -0.81
N GLU A 121 -17.40 -4.52 -1.59
CA GLU A 121 -17.79 -5.33 -2.74
C GLU A 121 -17.64 -4.51 -4.02
N GLU A 122 -16.86 -5.02 -4.97
CA GLU A 122 -16.73 -4.49 -6.32
C GLU A 122 -17.30 -5.50 -7.32
N VAL A 123 -18.32 -5.09 -8.08
CA VAL A 123 -18.95 -5.90 -9.11
C VAL A 123 -18.40 -5.51 -10.48
N LYS A 124 -17.65 -6.41 -11.11
CA LYS A 124 -17.16 -6.24 -12.49
C LYS A 124 -17.77 -7.33 -13.35
N SER A 125 -18.81 -6.97 -14.12
CA SER A 125 -19.63 -7.91 -14.90
C SER A 125 -20.18 -9.05 -14.03
N SER A 126 -19.69 -10.28 -14.21
CA SER A 126 -20.10 -11.47 -13.44
C SER A 126 -19.28 -11.71 -12.18
N ASN A 127 -18.10 -11.09 -12.06
CA ASN A 127 -17.16 -11.37 -10.98
C ASN A 127 -17.37 -10.39 -9.82
N LYS A 128 -17.38 -10.94 -8.61
CA LYS A 128 -17.46 -10.13 -7.38
C LYS A 128 -16.14 -10.21 -6.63
N ARG A 129 -15.49 -9.06 -6.48
CA ARG A 129 -14.32 -8.95 -5.61
C ARG A 129 -14.78 -8.45 -4.25
N ARG A 130 -14.35 -9.15 -3.19
CA ARG A 130 -14.63 -8.76 -1.80
C ARG A 130 -13.34 -8.51 -1.02
N ILE A 131 -13.34 -7.41 -0.29
CA ILE A 131 -12.25 -6.98 0.57
C ILE A 131 -12.77 -6.88 2.00
N GLY A 132 -12.22 -7.67 2.92
CA GLY A 132 -12.62 -7.65 4.32
C GLY A 132 -12.24 -6.34 5.01
N ILE A 133 -13.16 -5.80 5.81
CA ILE A 133 -12.99 -4.59 6.61
C ILE A 133 -13.24 -4.95 8.07
N GLU A 134 -12.35 -4.53 8.96
CA GLU A 134 -12.54 -4.53 10.40
C GLU A 134 -13.27 -3.26 10.86
N THR A 135 -14.20 -3.43 11.78
CA THR A 135 -14.95 -2.35 12.43
C THR A 135 -14.46 -2.21 13.86
N LYS A 136 -14.00 -1.02 14.26
CA LYS A 136 -13.50 -0.76 15.62
C LYS A 136 -14.20 0.45 16.22
N LEU A 137 -14.58 0.35 17.49
CA LEU A 137 -15.02 1.50 18.26
C LEU A 137 -13.77 2.21 18.81
N LYS A 138 -13.67 3.51 18.58
CA LYS A 138 -12.63 4.36 19.17
C LYS A 138 -13.27 5.49 19.94
N GLU A 139 -12.59 5.91 20.98
CA GLU A 139 -12.95 7.05 21.81
C GLU A 139 -11.82 8.07 21.75
N SER A 140 -12.16 9.32 21.46
CA SER A 140 -11.21 10.44 21.47
C SER A 140 -11.92 11.66 22.03
N ASN A 141 -11.34 12.29 23.06
CA ASN A 141 -11.90 13.49 23.70
C ASN A 141 -13.38 13.32 24.08
N GLU A 142 -13.76 12.20 24.69
CA GLU A 142 -15.15 11.88 25.11
C GLU A 142 -16.14 11.69 23.94
N ILE A 143 -15.66 11.67 22.69
CA ILE A 143 -16.47 11.38 21.51
C ILE A 143 -16.17 9.97 21.03
N GLU A 144 -17.19 9.12 21.03
CA GLU A 144 -17.15 7.79 20.43
C GLU A 144 -17.37 7.86 18.91
N PHE A 145 -16.49 7.21 18.14
CA PHE A 145 -16.62 7.07 16.71
C PHE A 145 -16.27 5.66 16.23
N ILE A 146 -16.93 5.24 15.17
CA ILE A 146 -16.66 3.97 14.50
C ILE A 146 -15.59 4.20 13.45
N MET A 147 -14.52 3.42 13.55
CA MET A 147 -13.46 3.36 12.56
C MET A 147 -13.63 2.10 11.71
N LEU A 148 -13.46 2.27 10.40
CA LEU A 148 -13.42 1.17 9.42
C LEU A 148 -11.99 1.05 8.92
N THR A 149 -11.39 -0.13 9.06
CA THR A 149 -10.01 -0.38 8.61
C THR A 149 -9.94 -1.65 7.77
N PRO A 150 -9.14 -1.70 6.70
CA PRO A 150 -8.93 -2.94 5.96
C PRO A 150 -8.45 -4.07 6.88
N LYS A 151 -9.14 -5.22 6.84
CA LYS A 151 -8.66 -6.44 7.50
C LYS A 151 -7.47 -6.95 6.69
N TYR A 152 -6.43 -7.47 7.34
CA TYR A 152 -5.33 -8.16 6.64
C TYR A 152 -5.94 -9.10 5.58
N TYR A 153 -5.73 -8.78 4.30
CA TYR A 153 -6.63 -9.17 3.22
C TYR A 153 -6.64 -10.68 2.95
N GLU A 154 -7.75 -11.36 3.21
CA GLU A 154 -8.15 -12.57 2.47
C GLU A 154 -9.09 -12.15 1.31
N THR A 155 -8.53 -11.87 0.13
CA THR A 155 -9.36 -11.65 -1.06
C THR A 155 -9.89 -13.00 -1.54
N LYS A 156 -11.20 -13.26 -1.35
CA LYS A 156 -11.87 -14.43 -1.93
C LYS A 156 -12.55 -14.01 -3.22
N PHE A 157 -12.14 -14.63 -4.33
CA PHE A 157 -12.81 -14.51 -5.62
C PHE A 157 -13.94 -15.56 -5.67
N PHE A 158 -15.15 -15.13 -5.99
CA PHE A 158 -16.31 -15.99 -6.20
C PHE A 158 -16.93 -15.70 -7.56
#